data_AF-A0A4Y3QHI3-F1
#
_entry.id   AF-A0A4Y3QHI3-F1
#
_cell.length_a   1.000
_cell.length_b   1.000
_cell.length_c   1.000
_cell.angle_alpha   90.00
_cell.angle_beta   90.00
_cell.angle_gamma   90.00
#
_symmetry.space_group_name_H-M   'P 1'
#
loop_
_entity.id
_entity.type
_entity.pdbx_description
1 polymer ?
#
loop_
_entity_poly.entity_id
_entity_poly.type
_entity_poly.pdbx_seq_one_letter_code
_entity_poly.pdbx_strand_id
1 'polypeptide(L)'
;MNDELTPSERAALRARIVGGAHGIKPVGAHRNAWIAGSVAAAMVVAIAGGVAVTSTLSAPEIATTPSPSPTVTAAPVPVPTPTATPTQEPVVLPRGSAPFDGACDNVIDGADLDAAAGMKMGRVGPDWIDSAATVRGGIECLWYSSEEYSAAFVEVGVFPDGQQPTNPALVQDPGCRDNYGRLLCTRQGAADGMNAWVRISSVRGDVVSAGADRVLDAVLSRISRYPVGVAATALPTWWSAPDCARVAEVIDAESLSLPDVTVEKVDATSGRDGACRVAAPSEDIYASWSATVSVIAGGAVNVPSIAAAGGQRTDVAGAAEAYWVSWHDGIDGGGSEVLAVSDGENLLLVDVPFNLLPAGGDLPRATTIAQKVLPLL
;
A
#
# COMPACT_ATOMS: atom_id res chain seq x y z
N MET A 1 -24.82 14.64 -11.99
CA MET A 1 -25.50 13.48 -12.60
C MET A 1 -26.29 14.04 -13.78
N ASN A 2 -25.90 13.72 -15.03
CA ASN A 2 -26.37 14.43 -16.22
C ASN A 2 -27.91 14.43 -16.36
N ASP A 3 -28.51 15.61 -16.45
CA ASP A 3 -29.96 15.82 -16.61
C ASP A 3 -30.46 15.64 -18.05
N GLU A 4 -29.59 15.20 -18.97
CA GLU A 4 -29.89 15.15 -20.40
C GLU A 4 -30.63 13.88 -20.86
N LEU A 5 -30.89 12.92 -19.98
CA LEU A 5 -31.62 11.70 -20.38
C LEU A 5 -33.13 11.94 -20.33
N THR A 6 -33.79 11.76 -21.47
CA THR A 6 -35.24 11.79 -21.58
C THR A 6 -35.88 10.69 -20.70
N PRO A 7 -37.14 10.86 -20.25
CA PRO A 7 -37.82 9.84 -19.45
C PRO A 7 -37.84 8.44 -20.11
N SER A 8 -37.90 8.39 -21.44
CA SER A 8 -37.83 7.15 -22.23
C SER A 8 -36.46 6.47 -22.19
N GLU A 9 -35.37 7.24 -22.22
CA GLU A 9 -34.01 6.67 -22.13
C GLU A 9 -33.73 6.13 -20.73
N ARG A 10 -34.25 6.81 -19.69
CA ARG A 10 -34.22 6.32 -18.31
C ARG A 10 -35.00 5.02 -18.14
N ALA A 11 -36.17 4.91 -18.78
CA ALA A 11 -36.96 3.69 -18.77
C ALA A 11 -36.26 2.54 -19.53
N ALA A 12 -35.62 2.82 -20.67
CA ALA A 12 -34.86 1.85 -21.43
C ALA A 12 -33.61 1.34 -20.69
N LEU A 13 -32.90 2.22 -19.98
CA LEU A 13 -31.77 1.85 -19.11
C LEU A 13 -32.22 0.97 -17.95
N ARG A 14 -33.32 1.32 -17.26
CA ARG A 14 -33.90 0.47 -16.21
C ARG A 14 -34.33 -0.89 -16.75
N ALA A 15 -34.95 -0.93 -17.94
CA ALA A 15 -35.37 -2.18 -18.56
C ALA A 15 -34.18 -3.08 -18.94
N ARG A 16 -33.05 -2.52 -19.39
CA ARG A 16 -31.82 -3.30 -19.66
C ARG A 16 -31.17 -3.84 -18.39
N ILE A 17 -31.15 -3.06 -17.32
CA ILE A 17 -30.58 -3.48 -16.03
C ILE A 17 -31.44 -4.61 -15.41
N VAL A 18 -32.77 -4.45 -15.42
CA VAL A 18 -33.69 -5.46 -14.87
C VAL A 18 -33.78 -6.68 -15.79
N GLY A 19 -33.72 -6.50 -17.12
CA GLY A 19 -33.74 -7.59 -18.10
C GLY A 19 -32.47 -8.43 -18.11
N GLY A 20 -31.30 -7.83 -17.87
CA GLY A 20 -30.02 -8.54 -17.79
C GLY A 20 -29.93 -9.52 -16.61
N ALA A 21 -30.64 -9.24 -15.51
CA ALA A 21 -30.64 -10.08 -14.31
C ALA A 21 -31.46 -11.38 -14.46
N HIS A 22 -32.35 -11.49 -15.46
CA HIS A 22 -33.22 -12.66 -15.65
C HIS A 22 -32.68 -13.68 -16.68
N GLY A 23 -31.51 -13.44 -17.27
CA GLY A 23 -30.93 -14.29 -18.33
C GLY A 23 -29.96 -15.38 -17.87
N ILE A 24 -29.56 -15.40 -16.60
CA ILE A 24 -28.61 -16.40 -16.08
C ILE A 24 -29.37 -17.68 -15.77
N LYS A 25 -29.48 -18.57 -16.75
CA LYS A 25 -29.94 -19.95 -16.54
C LYS A 25 -28.87 -20.71 -15.75
N PRO A 26 -29.19 -21.31 -14.59
CA PRO A 26 -28.29 -22.25 -13.94
C PRO A 26 -28.23 -23.53 -14.79
N VAL A 27 -27.04 -23.84 -15.30
CA VAL A 27 -26.76 -25.10 -15.96
C VAL A 27 -26.31 -26.11 -14.89
N GLY A 28 -27.14 -27.14 -14.68
CA GLY A 28 -26.68 -28.43 -14.15
C GLY A 28 -26.60 -28.60 -12.64
N ALA A 29 -27.71 -29.04 -12.05
CA ALA A 29 -27.79 -29.59 -10.70
C ALA A 29 -27.36 -31.07 -10.66
N HIS A 30 -26.67 -31.50 -9.60
CA HIS A 30 -27.10 -32.66 -8.79
C HIS A 30 -26.43 -32.72 -7.39
N ARG A 31 -27.26 -32.49 -6.35
CA ARG A 31 -27.26 -33.06 -4.96
C ARG A 31 -25.97 -32.97 -4.12
N ASN A 32 -25.91 -32.26 -2.99
CA ASN A 32 -26.82 -32.35 -1.84
C ASN A 32 -27.11 -31.01 -1.17
N ALA A 33 -28.38 -30.86 -0.79
CA ALA A 33 -28.95 -29.75 -0.05
C ALA A 33 -28.59 -29.79 1.45
N TRP A 34 -28.53 -28.64 2.12
CA TRP A 34 -29.57 -28.16 3.05
C TRP A 34 -29.19 -26.79 3.67
N ILE A 35 -30.21 -25.92 3.86
CA ILE A 35 -30.25 -24.61 4.56
C ILE A 35 -29.75 -23.42 3.71
N ALA A 36 -30.57 -22.75 2.86
CA ALA A 36 -31.70 -21.86 3.16
C ALA A 36 -31.35 -20.81 4.24
N GLY A 37 -31.07 -19.54 3.96
CA GLY A 37 -31.69 -18.64 2.99
C GLY A 37 -32.28 -17.47 3.79
N SER A 38 -31.62 -16.31 3.79
CA SER A 38 -32.16 -15.01 4.25
C SER A 38 -31.24 -13.86 3.86
N VAL A 39 -31.81 -12.87 3.16
CA VAL A 39 -31.58 -11.40 3.18
C VAL A 39 -31.70 -10.87 1.76
N ALA A 40 -32.94 -10.58 1.36
CA ALA A 40 -33.27 -9.63 0.30
C ALA A 40 -34.73 -9.20 0.47
N ALA A 41 -35.00 -8.29 1.41
CA ALA A 41 -36.15 -7.39 1.39
C ALA A 41 -36.16 -6.50 2.65
N ALA A 42 -35.65 -5.27 2.55
CA ALA A 42 -36.15 -4.12 3.32
C ALA A 42 -35.47 -2.83 2.87
N MET A 43 -35.96 -2.23 1.79
CA MET A 43 -35.88 -0.77 1.63
C MET A 43 -36.97 -0.33 0.67
N VAL A 44 -37.97 0.41 1.19
CA VAL A 44 -38.66 1.55 0.54
C VAL A 44 -39.78 2.05 1.48
N VAL A 45 -39.57 3.29 1.94
CA VAL A 45 -40.53 4.40 2.15
C VAL A 45 -41.68 4.24 3.17
N ALA A 46 -41.59 5.04 4.23
CA ALA A 46 -42.74 5.70 4.86
C ALA A 46 -42.35 7.12 5.29
N ILE A 47 -42.60 8.11 4.41
CA ILE A 47 -42.67 9.53 4.75
C ILE A 47 -44.16 9.90 4.74
N ALA A 48 -44.77 10.04 5.91
CA ALA A 48 -45.99 10.82 6.13
C ALA A 48 -46.29 10.89 7.64
N GLY A 49 -46.33 12.09 8.22
CA GLY A 49 -46.83 12.31 9.59
C GLY A 49 -46.10 13.43 10.31
N GLY A 50 -46.73 14.61 10.39
CA GLY A 50 -46.12 15.86 10.83
C GLY A 50 -45.98 16.08 12.32
N VAL A 51 -45.25 17.14 12.67
CA VAL A 51 -45.40 17.89 13.92
C VAL A 51 -45.26 19.37 13.60
N ALA A 52 -46.33 20.12 13.84
CA ALA A 52 -46.31 21.57 13.97
C ALA A 52 -46.11 21.89 15.46
N VAL A 53 -45.05 22.63 15.82
CA VAL A 53 -45.04 23.50 17.00
C VAL A 53 -44.23 24.76 16.69
N THR A 54 -44.94 25.88 16.69
CA THR A 54 -44.44 27.26 16.72
C THR A 54 -43.77 27.58 18.06
N SER A 55 -42.63 28.27 18.05
CA SER A 55 -42.21 29.08 19.19
C SER A 55 -41.38 30.28 18.72
N THR A 56 -41.88 31.45 19.09
CA THR A 56 -41.39 32.80 18.84
C THR A 56 -40.01 33.05 19.45
N LEU A 57 -39.04 33.50 18.64
CA LEU A 57 -37.79 34.07 19.12
C LEU A 57 -37.87 35.60 19.02
N SER A 58 -38.19 36.19 20.16
CA SER A 58 -38.06 37.62 20.42
C SER A 58 -36.59 38.03 20.46
N ALA A 59 -36.27 39.15 19.83
CA ALA A 59 -34.99 39.83 19.94
C ALA A 59 -34.75 40.35 21.37
N PRO A 60 -33.48 40.45 21.79
CA PRO A 60 -33.11 41.60 22.60
C PRO A 60 -31.81 42.31 22.16
N GLU A 61 -31.94 43.64 22.26
CA GLU A 61 -30.98 44.70 22.57
C GLU A 61 -29.63 44.82 21.85
N ILE A 62 -29.59 45.87 21.03
CA ILE A 62 -28.37 46.56 20.59
C ILE A 62 -27.65 47.11 21.83
N ALA A 63 -26.54 46.49 22.19
CA ALA A 63 -25.60 47.06 23.15
C ALA A 63 -24.80 48.18 22.47
N THR A 64 -24.88 49.39 23.03
CA THR A 64 -24.08 50.56 22.64
C THR A 64 -22.64 50.39 23.13
N THR A 65 -21.73 50.13 22.20
CA THR A 65 -20.29 50.07 22.49
C THR A 65 -19.75 51.49 22.77
N PRO A 66 -19.02 51.72 23.87
CA PRO A 66 -18.39 53.01 24.14
C PRO A 66 -17.25 53.30 23.15
N SER A 67 -17.18 54.58 22.76
CA SER A 67 -16.17 55.18 21.88
C SER A 67 -14.74 54.91 22.37
N PRO A 68 -13.79 54.50 21.50
CA PRO A 68 -12.40 54.35 21.89
C PRO A 68 -11.77 55.70 22.23
N SER A 69 -11.07 55.75 23.36
CA SER A 69 -10.19 56.86 23.74
C SER A 69 -8.93 56.84 22.85
N PRO A 70 -8.43 57.99 22.38
CA PRO A 70 -7.20 58.05 21.59
C PRO A 70 -6.02 57.60 22.46
N THR A 71 -5.52 56.38 22.21
CA THR A 71 -4.29 55.90 22.80
C THR A 71 -3.13 56.59 22.10
N VAL A 72 -2.38 57.39 22.86
CA VAL A 72 -1.16 58.05 22.40
C VAL A 72 -0.20 56.97 21.91
N THR A 73 0.02 56.94 20.59
CA THR A 73 0.96 56.04 19.95
C THR A 73 2.37 56.51 20.32
N ALA A 74 3.02 55.80 21.25
CA ALA A 74 4.44 55.98 21.51
C ALA A 74 5.23 55.57 20.26
N ALA A 75 6.24 56.37 19.92
CA ALA A 75 7.12 56.12 18.79
C ALA A 75 7.76 54.73 18.91
N PRO A 76 7.81 53.94 17.81
CA PRO A 76 8.38 52.60 17.85
C PRO A 76 9.86 52.67 18.22
N VAL A 77 10.21 52.00 19.31
CA VAL A 77 11.60 51.71 19.65
C VAL A 77 12.15 50.80 18.54
N PRO A 78 13.32 51.09 17.94
CA PRO A 78 13.90 50.22 16.94
C PRO A 78 14.17 48.85 17.55
N VAL A 79 13.40 47.85 17.10
CA VAL A 79 13.63 46.44 17.45
C VAL A 79 14.94 46.03 16.77
N PRO A 80 15.93 45.50 17.50
CA PRO A 80 17.16 45.02 16.89
C PRO A 80 16.82 43.98 15.83
N THR A 81 17.28 44.21 14.61
CA THR A 81 17.12 43.26 13.51
C THR A 81 17.76 41.94 13.94
N PRO A 82 17.01 40.83 14.01
CA PRO A 82 17.60 39.55 14.37
C PRO A 82 18.70 39.23 13.37
N THR A 83 19.91 39.03 13.86
CA THR A 83 21.03 38.51 13.07
C THR A 83 20.57 37.19 12.47
N ALA A 84 20.58 37.09 11.14
CA ALA A 84 20.18 35.88 10.45
C ALA A 84 21.05 34.72 10.97
N THR A 85 20.43 33.76 11.66
CA THR A 85 21.08 32.50 11.99
C THR A 85 21.57 31.90 10.68
N PRO A 86 22.85 31.52 10.57
CA PRO A 86 23.36 30.89 9.35
C PRO A 86 22.48 29.68 9.04
N THR A 87 21.83 29.70 7.88
CA THR A 87 21.11 28.56 7.35
C THR A 87 22.13 27.44 7.19
N GLN A 88 22.06 26.41 8.03
CA GLN A 88 22.88 25.23 7.84
C GLN A 88 22.56 24.67 6.46
N GLU A 89 23.59 24.53 5.64
CA GLU A 89 23.47 23.83 4.37
C GLU A 89 22.99 22.40 4.67
N PRO A 90 21.92 21.92 4.03
CA PRO A 90 21.40 20.59 4.30
C PRO A 90 22.51 19.57 4.08
N VAL A 91 22.85 18.81 5.12
CA VAL A 91 23.76 17.68 4.96
C VAL A 91 23.10 16.70 4.00
N VAL A 92 23.62 16.63 2.76
CA VAL A 92 23.17 15.66 1.78
C VAL A 92 23.72 14.31 2.22
N LEU A 93 22.94 13.60 3.03
CA LEU A 93 23.25 12.23 3.40
C LEU A 93 23.29 11.39 2.11
N PRO A 94 24.28 10.48 1.95
CA PRO A 94 24.37 9.62 0.78
C PRO A 94 23.16 8.71 0.74
N ARG A 95 22.16 9.11 -0.06
CA ARG A 95 20.98 8.33 -0.36
C ARG A 95 21.42 7.10 -1.16
N GLY A 96 20.88 5.95 -0.81
CA GLY A 96 21.06 4.77 -1.64
C GLY A 96 20.49 5.03 -3.04
N SER A 97 21.06 4.39 -4.04
CA SER A 97 20.57 4.46 -5.42
C SER A 97 20.27 3.06 -5.92
N ALA A 98 19.06 2.85 -6.43
CA ALA A 98 18.70 1.61 -7.09
C ALA A 98 19.40 1.50 -8.46
N PRO A 99 19.69 0.27 -8.95
CA PRO A 99 20.06 0.04 -10.34
C PRO A 99 18.86 0.33 -11.26
N PHE A 100 19.08 0.26 -12.57
CA PHE A 100 18.01 0.43 -13.58
C PHE A 100 17.25 1.76 -13.47
N ASP A 101 17.92 2.81 -12.98
CA ASP A 101 17.33 4.12 -12.66
C ASP A 101 16.10 4.03 -11.71
N GLY A 102 16.02 2.96 -10.92
CA GLY A 102 14.91 2.69 -10.00
C GLY A 102 13.59 2.31 -10.68
N ALA A 103 13.60 1.92 -11.96
CA ALA A 103 12.39 1.62 -12.73
C ALA A 103 12.31 0.15 -13.16
N CYS A 104 11.17 -0.51 -12.89
CA CYS A 104 10.95 -1.90 -13.26
C CYS A 104 10.91 -2.14 -14.78
N ASP A 105 10.49 -1.14 -15.57
CA ASP A 105 10.48 -1.24 -17.03
C ASP A 105 11.91 -1.30 -17.63
N ASN A 106 12.90 -0.80 -16.88
CA ASN A 106 14.30 -0.92 -17.24
C ASN A 106 14.87 -2.30 -16.89
N VAL A 107 14.31 -2.99 -15.89
CA VAL A 107 14.70 -4.36 -15.49
C VAL A 107 14.36 -5.37 -16.58
N ILE A 108 13.14 -5.32 -17.11
CA ILE A 108 12.67 -6.17 -18.22
C ILE A 108 11.58 -5.44 -19.01
N ASP A 109 11.58 -5.57 -20.34
CA ASP A 109 10.53 -4.97 -21.19
C ASP A 109 9.25 -5.79 -21.06
N GLY A 110 8.09 -5.12 -21.08
CA GLY A 110 6.79 -5.77 -20.93
C GLY A 110 6.55 -6.87 -21.98
N ALA A 111 7.01 -6.70 -23.22
CA ALA A 111 6.87 -7.71 -24.25
C ALA A 111 7.75 -8.95 -24.00
N ASP A 112 8.99 -8.73 -23.51
CA ASP A 112 9.89 -9.82 -23.12
C ASP A 112 9.32 -10.59 -21.93
N LEU A 113 8.76 -9.86 -20.96
CA LEU A 113 8.12 -10.42 -19.77
C LEU A 113 6.88 -11.25 -20.15
N ASP A 114 5.98 -10.71 -20.97
CA ASP A 114 4.80 -11.42 -21.47
C ASP A 114 5.19 -12.70 -22.22
N ALA A 115 6.22 -12.63 -23.06
CA ALA A 115 6.70 -13.77 -23.83
C ALA A 115 7.36 -14.84 -22.95
N ALA A 116 8.05 -14.44 -21.88
CA ALA A 116 8.65 -15.34 -20.91
C ALA A 116 7.58 -16.03 -20.04
N ALA A 117 6.59 -15.26 -19.56
CA ALA A 117 5.48 -15.75 -18.74
C ALA A 117 4.40 -16.48 -19.54
N GLY A 118 4.37 -16.32 -20.87
CA GLY A 118 3.39 -16.94 -21.75
C GLY A 118 1.96 -16.39 -21.59
N MET A 119 1.82 -15.21 -21.01
CA MET A 119 0.56 -14.52 -20.73
C MET A 119 0.82 -13.03 -20.47
N LYS A 120 -0.23 -12.20 -20.46
CA LYS A 120 -0.11 -10.79 -20.13
C LYS A 120 0.23 -10.56 -18.66
N MET A 121 1.27 -9.79 -18.42
CA MET A 121 1.75 -9.41 -17.09
C MET A 121 1.54 -7.91 -16.87
N GLY A 122 0.86 -7.56 -15.79
CA GLY A 122 0.71 -6.19 -15.30
C GLY A 122 1.67 -5.93 -14.15
N ARG A 123 2.26 -4.72 -14.09
CA ARG A 123 3.07 -4.31 -12.94
C ARG A 123 2.17 -4.21 -11.71
N VAL A 124 2.70 -4.71 -10.59
CA VAL A 124 2.05 -4.72 -9.29
C VAL A 124 2.87 -3.86 -8.36
N GLY A 125 2.19 -3.24 -7.43
CA GLY A 125 2.84 -2.51 -6.37
C GLY A 125 2.55 -1.02 -6.44
N PRO A 126 3.36 -0.24 -5.73
CA PRO A 126 3.16 1.17 -5.62
C PRO A 126 3.51 1.87 -6.94
N ASP A 127 2.75 2.91 -7.26
CA ASP A 127 3.14 3.91 -8.27
C ASP A 127 4.29 4.81 -7.76
N TRP A 128 4.71 4.64 -6.50
CA TRP A 128 5.90 5.25 -5.90
C TRP A 128 7.06 4.26 -5.79
N ILE A 129 8.25 4.77 -5.45
CA ILE A 129 9.45 3.95 -5.31
C ILE A 129 9.39 3.23 -3.95
N ASP A 130 9.40 1.89 -3.95
CA ASP A 130 9.57 1.14 -2.69
C ASP A 130 11.02 1.32 -2.19
N SER A 131 11.14 1.99 -1.05
CA SER A 131 12.43 2.37 -0.46
C SER A 131 13.21 1.18 0.08
N ALA A 132 12.55 0.07 0.39
CA ALA A 132 13.18 -1.06 1.09
C ALA A 132 14.36 -1.63 0.28
N ALA A 133 14.17 -1.84 -1.02
CA ALA A 133 15.24 -2.26 -1.91
C ALA A 133 16.24 -1.12 -2.19
N THR A 134 15.74 0.09 -2.44
CA THR A 134 16.55 1.26 -2.85
C THR A 134 17.58 1.67 -1.80
N VAL A 135 17.21 1.64 -0.51
CA VAL A 135 18.14 1.94 0.60
C VAL A 135 19.31 0.95 0.64
N ARG A 136 19.10 -0.28 0.16
CA ARG A 136 20.14 -1.32 0.05
C ARG A 136 20.86 -1.28 -1.29
N GLY A 137 20.58 -0.27 -2.11
CA GLY A 137 21.12 -0.13 -3.45
C GLY A 137 20.55 -1.14 -4.44
N GLY A 138 19.42 -1.77 -4.13
CA GLY A 138 18.75 -2.74 -4.99
C GLY A 138 17.45 -2.23 -5.60
N ILE A 139 16.81 -3.09 -6.38
CA ILE A 139 15.44 -2.92 -6.89
C ILE A 139 14.71 -4.24 -6.76
N GLU A 140 13.42 -4.18 -6.44
CA GLU A 140 12.50 -5.32 -6.48
C GLU A 140 11.28 -4.93 -7.30
N CYS A 141 10.86 -5.85 -8.16
CA CYS A 141 9.77 -5.64 -9.09
C CYS A 141 8.85 -6.87 -9.08
N LEU A 142 7.55 -6.62 -9.07
CA LEU A 142 6.52 -7.66 -9.05
C LEU A 142 5.52 -7.40 -10.17
N TRP A 143 5.12 -8.46 -10.84
CA TRP A 143 4.10 -8.44 -11.88
C TRP A 143 3.13 -9.59 -11.66
N TYR A 144 1.83 -9.34 -11.83
CA TYR A 144 0.77 -10.35 -11.79
C TYR A 144 0.12 -10.48 -13.16
N SER A 145 -0.38 -11.67 -13.45
CA SER A 145 -1.23 -11.88 -14.61
C SER A 145 -2.69 -11.59 -14.26
N SER A 146 -3.33 -10.74 -15.08
CA SER A 146 -4.79 -10.57 -15.03
C SER A 146 -5.54 -11.77 -15.60
N GLU A 147 -4.85 -12.65 -16.34
CA GLU A 147 -5.45 -13.85 -16.94
C GLU A 147 -5.63 -14.99 -15.92
N GLU A 148 -4.84 -15.00 -14.83
CA GLU A 148 -4.86 -16.06 -13.81
C GLU A 148 -5.15 -15.53 -12.39
N TYR A 149 -5.80 -14.37 -12.22
CA TYR A 149 -6.22 -13.79 -10.93
C TYR A 149 -5.20 -13.97 -9.78
N SER A 150 -3.99 -13.39 -9.93
CA SER A 150 -2.84 -13.50 -9.00
C SER A 150 -2.17 -14.89 -8.90
N ALA A 151 -2.70 -15.91 -9.57
CA ALA A 151 -2.09 -17.24 -9.53
C ALA A 151 -0.76 -17.33 -10.29
N ALA A 152 -0.62 -16.48 -11.30
CA ALA A 152 0.62 -16.29 -12.02
C ALA A 152 1.28 -14.95 -11.69
N PHE A 153 2.56 -15.02 -11.35
CA PHE A 153 3.37 -13.84 -11.05
C PHE A 153 4.80 -14.03 -11.53
N VAL A 154 5.46 -12.90 -11.79
CA VAL A 154 6.90 -12.80 -11.95
C VAL A 154 7.41 -11.77 -10.95
N GLU A 155 8.48 -12.10 -10.26
CA GLU A 155 9.13 -11.24 -9.31
C GLU A 155 10.63 -11.26 -9.58
N VAL A 156 11.24 -10.08 -9.57
CA VAL A 156 12.65 -9.91 -9.86
C VAL A 156 13.25 -9.00 -8.80
N GLY A 157 14.33 -9.45 -8.17
CA GLY A 157 15.15 -8.61 -7.30
C GLY A 157 16.58 -8.52 -7.83
N VAL A 158 17.14 -7.31 -7.86
CA VAL A 158 18.53 -7.08 -8.27
C VAL A 158 19.23 -6.22 -7.23
N PHE A 159 20.31 -6.74 -6.65
CA PHE A 159 21.01 -6.13 -5.51
C PHE A 159 22.53 -6.18 -5.71
N PRO A 160 23.28 -5.18 -5.20
CA PRO A 160 24.73 -5.27 -5.12
C PRO A 160 25.16 -6.49 -4.29
N ASP A 161 26.36 -7.00 -4.56
CA ASP A 161 26.96 -8.09 -3.78
C ASP A 161 26.87 -7.81 -2.27
N GLY A 162 26.30 -8.75 -1.52
CA GLY A 162 26.13 -8.65 -0.06
C GLY A 162 24.96 -7.78 0.41
N GLN A 163 24.16 -7.19 -0.48
CA GLN A 163 23.02 -6.34 -0.12
C GLN A 163 21.64 -7.00 -0.30
N GLN A 164 21.61 -8.31 -0.59
CA GLN A 164 20.37 -9.06 -0.84
C GLN A 164 19.50 -9.22 0.42
N PRO A 165 18.17 -9.35 0.29
CA PRO A 165 17.26 -9.76 1.38
C PRO A 165 17.80 -10.97 2.13
N THR A 166 17.70 -10.95 3.46
CA THR A 166 18.16 -12.09 4.27
C THR A 166 17.11 -13.19 4.36
N ASN A 167 15.86 -12.90 3.93
CA ASN A 167 14.78 -13.85 3.92
C ASN A 167 15.15 -15.09 3.07
N PRO A 168 15.35 -16.27 3.70
CA PRO A 168 15.80 -17.46 3.00
C PRO A 168 14.77 -17.96 1.98
N ALA A 169 13.48 -17.65 2.16
CA ALA A 169 12.43 -18.02 1.22
C ALA A 169 12.57 -17.33 -0.15
N LEU A 170 13.32 -16.21 -0.22
CA LEU A 170 13.59 -15.47 -1.45
C LEU A 170 14.92 -15.89 -2.10
N VAL A 171 15.93 -16.21 -1.29
CA VAL A 171 17.34 -16.26 -1.77
C VAL A 171 17.98 -17.65 -1.71
N GLN A 172 17.39 -18.69 -1.09
CA GLN A 172 18.18 -19.92 -0.84
C GLN A 172 17.87 -21.16 -1.68
N ASP A 173 16.71 -21.27 -2.33
CA ASP A 173 16.37 -22.48 -3.08
C ASP A 173 16.15 -22.19 -4.58
N PRO A 174 17.23 -22.04 -5.38
CA PRO A 174 17.10 -22.10 -6.83
C PRO A 174 16.57 -23.48 -7.25
N GLY A 175 15.67 -23.49 -8.22
CA GLY A 175 14.99 -24.69 -8.67
C GLY A 175 13.49 -24.49 -8.82
N CYS A 176 12.77 -25.57 -9.11
CA CYS A 176 11.33 -25.56 -9.27
C CYS A 176 10.68 -26.48 -8.25
N ARG A 177 9.60 -26.05 -7.62
CA ARG A 177 8.83 -26.83 -6.65
C ARG A 177 7.34 -26.65 -6.83
N ASP A 178 6.57 -27.67 -6.47
CA ASP A 178 5.12 -27.53 -6.34
C ASP A 178 4.80 -26.62 -5.15
N ASN A 179 3.86 -25.70 -5.35
CA ASN A 179 3.37 -24.76 -4.38
C ASN A 179 1.84 -24.72 -4.47
N TYR A 180 1.19 -25.65 -3.77
CA TYR A 180 -0.27 -25.79 -3.74
C TYR A 180 -0.88 -25.99 -5.13
N GLY A 181 -0.30 -26.89 -5.93
CA GLY A 181 -0.79 -27.20 -7.29
C GLY A 181 -0.38 -26.17 -8.35
N ARG A 182 0.59 -25.31 -8.03
CA ARG A 182 1.25 -24.38 -8.96
C ARG A 182 2.73 -24.71 -9.00
N LEU A 183 3.38 -24.54 -10.15
CA LEU A 183 4.84 -24.63 -10.19
C LEU A 183 5.42 -23.27 -9.84
N LEU A 184 6.30 -23.23 -8.85
CA LEU A 184 7.10 -22.06 -8.48
C LEU A 184 8.55 -22.35 -8.85
N CYS A 185 9.13 -21.54 -9.74
CA CYS A 185 10.54 -21.64 -10.10
C CYS A 185 11.31 -20.39 -9.66
N THR A 186 12.44 -20.62 -9.01
CA THR A 186 13.40 -19.59 -8.64
C THR A 186 14.68 -19.80 -9.45
N ARG A 187 15.23 -18.70 -9.97
CA ARG A 187 16.53 -18.65 -10.66
C ARG A 187 17.36 -17.51 -10.10
N GLN A 188 18.67 -17.70 -10.16
CA GLN A 188 19.64 -16.73 -9.64
C GLN A 188 20.82 -16.63 -10.57
N GLY A 189 21.39 -15.44 -10.64
CA GLY A 189 22.61 -15.19 -11.38
C GLY A 189 23.26 -13.89 -10.92
N ALA A 190 24.45 -13.61 -11.43
CA ALA A 190 25.18 -12.40 -11.11
C ALA A 190 25.86 -11.85 -12.37
N ALA A 191 25.93 -10.53 -12.46
CA ALA A 191 26.66 -9.80 -13.50
C ALA A 191 27.12 -8.45 -12.92
N ASP A 192 28.32 -8.01 -13.28
CA ASP A 192 28.87 -6.68 -12.97
C ASP A 192 28.74 -6.23 -11.49
N GLY A 193 28.95 -7.16 -10.54
CA GLY A 193 28.88 -6.88 -9.10
C GLY A 193 27.46 -6.78 -8.53
N MET A 194 26.46 -7.17 -9.32
CA MET A 194 25.07 -7.28 -8.94
C MET A 194 24.63 -8.74 -8.98
N ASN A 195 23.77 -9.13 -8.05
CA ASN A 195 23.08 -10.40 -8.06
C ASN A 195 21.61 -10.16 -8.42
N ALA A 196 21.10 -10.99 -9.29
CA ALA A 196 19.70 -11.03 -9.65
C ALA A 196 19.09 -12.36 -9.19
N TRP A 197 17.87 -12.30 -8.69
CA TRP A 197 17.01 -13.45 -8.52
C TRP A 197 15.69 -13.21 -9.26
N VAL A 198 15.13 -14.29 -9.77
CA VAL A 198 13.86 -14.30 -10.50
C VAL A 198 13.02 -15.39 -9.90
N ARG A 199 11.77 -15.06 -9.57
CA ARG A 199 10.76 -16.00 -9.12
C ARG A 199 9.55 -15.91 -10.03
N ILE A 200 9.12 -17.04 -10.55
CA ILE A 200 7.94 -17.14 -11.41
C ILE A 200 7.04 -18.26 -10.92
N SER A 201 5.75 -18.00 -10.86
CA SER A 201 4.71 -18.97 -10.51
C SER A 201 3.64 -18.98 -11.60
N SER A 202 3.09 -20.14 -11.93
CA SER A 202 1.84 -20.31 -12.68
C SER A 202 1.36 -21.76 -12.56
N VAL A 203 0.11 -22.02 -12.96
CA VAL A 203 -0.43 -23.38 -13.15
C VAL A 203 0.15 -24.08 -14.39
N ARG A 204 0.77 -23.35 -15.32
CA ARG A 204 1.37 -23.89 -16.56
C ARG A 204 2.85 -24.25 -16.36
N GLY A 205 3.12 -25.42 -15.78
CA GLY A 205 4.47 -25.78 -15.31
C GLY A 205 5.59 -25.75 -16.37
N ASP A 206 5.30 -26.05 -17.63
CA ASP A 206 6.27 -25.98 -18.74
C ASP A 206 6.70 -24.55 -19.07
N VAL A 207 5.77 -23.60 -18.99
CA VAL A 207 6.03 -22.16 -19.19
C VAL A 207 6.85 -21.58 -18.06
N VAL A 208 6.59 -22.01 -16.81
CA VAL A 208 7.23 -21.45 -15.62
C VAL A 208 8.75 -21.68 -15.61
N SER A 209 9.22 -22.92 -15.85
CA SER A 209 10.66 -23.19 -15.77
C SER A 209 11.45 -22.47 -16.86
N ALA A 210 11.03 -22.59 -18.13
CA ALA A 210 11.70 -21.90 -19.23
C ALA A 210 11.49 -20.38 -19.21
N GLY A 211 10.39 -19.91 -18.62
CA GLY A 211 10.14 -18.50 -18.36
C GLY A 211 11.12 -17.93 -17.34
N ALA A 212 11.38 -18.65 -16.24
CA ALA A 212 12.32 -18.22 -15.21
C ALA A 212 13.73 -17.98 -15.78
N ASP A 213 14.21 -18.91 -16.61
CA ASP A 213 15.51 -18.82 -17.26
C ASP A 213 15.56 -17.63 -18.24
N ARG A 214 14.53 -17.46 -19.07
CA ARG A 214 14.43 -16.33 -20.02
C ARG A 214 14.38 -14.96 -19.33
N VAL A 215 13.64 -14.84 -18.23
CA VAL A 215 13.58 -13.59 -17.46
C VAL A 215 14.96 -13.31 -16.83
N LEU A 216 15.60 -14.30 -16.23
CA LEU A 216 16.93 -14.10 -15.63
C LEU A 216 17.96 -13.67 -16.69
N ASP A 217 18.02 -14.35 -17.83
CA ASP A 217 18.92 -14.00 -18.93
C ASP A 217 18.68 -12.57 -19.43
N ALA A 218 17.40 -12.17 -19.57
CA ALA A 218 17.03 -10.82 -19.97
C ALA A 218 17.52 -9.77 -18.96
N VAL A 219 17.31 -10.01 -17.66
CA VAL A 219 17.76 -9.13 -16.56
C VAL A 219 19.28 -9.00 -16.56
N LEU A 220 20.00 -10.13 -16.56
CA LEU A 220 21.47 -10.15 -16.54
C LEU A 220 22.07 -9.44 -17.76
N SER A 221 21.46 -9.57 -18.95
CA SER A 221 21.91 -8.89 -20.16
C SER A 221 21.78 -7.36 -20.11
N ARG A 222 20.93 -6.85 -19.21
CA ARG A 222 20.65 -5.42 -19.06
C ARG A 222 21.47 -4.77 -17.95
N ILE A 223 21.90 -5.51 -16.93
CA ILE A 223 22.67 -4.97 -15.79
C ILE A 223 23.83 -4.08 -16.27
N SER A 224 24.62 -4.54 -17.26
CA SER A 224 25.76 -3.81 -17.82
C SER A 224 25.44 -2.43 -18.44
N ARG A 225 24.15 -2.13 -18.72
CA ARG A 225 23.70 -0.90 -19.36
C ARG A 225 23.33 0.20 -18.35
N TYR A 226 23.21 -0.15 -17.08
CA TYR A 226 22.77 0.76 -16.03
C TYR A 226 23.84 0.89 -14.94
N PRO A 227 23.88 2.02 -14.22
CA PRO A 227 24.73 2.14 -13.05
C PRO A 227 24.44 1.04 -12.03
N VAL A 228 25.51 0.52 -11.41
CA VAL A 228 25.43 -0.33 -10.24
C VAL A 228 24.74 0.44 -9.12
N GLY A 229 23.80 -0.21 -8.43
CA GLY A 229 23.14 0.40 -7.30
C GLY A 229 24.09 0.57 -6.11
N VAL A 230 23.85 1.58 -5.29
CA VAL A 230 24.71 1.93 -4.16
C VAL A 230 23.87 1.88 -2.89
N ALA A 231 24.28 1.08 -1.92
CA ALA A 231 23.61 1.05 -0.62
C ALA A 231 23.79 2.39 0.11
N ALA A 232 22.74 2.83 0.77
CA ALA A 232 22.78 3.97 1.66
C ALA A 232 23.70 3.68 2.86
N THR A 233 24.35 4.71 3.38
CA THR A 233 25.15 4.57 4.61
C THR A 233 24.22 4.60 5.81
N ALA A 234 24.24 3.52 6.61
CA ALA A 234 23.42 3.44 7.82
C ALA A 234 23.79 4.52 8.84
N LEU A 235 22.77 5.15 9.41
CA LEU A 235 22.93 6.19 10.43
C LEU A 235 22.50 5.65 11.80
N PRO A 236 23.06 6.18 12.90
CA PRO A 236 22.66 5.77 14.25
C PRO A 236 21.18 6.03 14.58
N THR A 237 20.56 6.93 13.83
CA THR A 237 19.15 7.35 13.91
C THR A 237 18.21 6.48 13.08
N TRP A 238 18.74 5.51 12.34
CA TRP A 238 17.90 4.58 11.59
C TRP A 238 17.15 3.63 12.50
N TRP A 239 15.84 3.52 12.27
CA TRP A 239 15.00 2.57 12.99
C TRP A 239 15.40 1.13 12.67
N SER A 240 15.28 0.27 13.69
CA SER A 240 15.36 -1.18 13.50
C SER A 240 14.02 -1.75 13.05
N ALA A 241 14.02 -2.99 12.56
CA ALA A 241 12.78 -3.74 12.34
C ALA A 241 11.94 -3.78 13.63
N PRO A 242 10.60 -3.68 13.53
CA PRO A 242 9.74 -3.67 14.71
C PRO A 242 9.85 -4.98 15.49
N ASP A 243 9.89 -4.88 16.82
CA ASP A 243 9.76 -6.05 17.70
C ASP A 243 8.28 -6.41 17.85
N CYS A 244 7.85 -7.47 17.17
CA CYS A 244 6.44 -7.87 17.15
C CYS A 244 5.88 -8.25 18.53
N ALA A 245 6.72 -8.66 19.49
CA ALA A 245 6.26 -8.88 20.86
C ALA A 245 5.89 -7.54 21.53
N ARG A 246 6.71 -6.50 21.35
CA ARG A 246 6.40 -5.15 21.86
C ARG A 246 5.24 -4.49 21.10
N VAL A 247 5.10 -4.75 19.80
CA VAL A 247 3.91 -4.32 19.05
C VAL A 247 2.65 -4.98 19.61
N ALA A 248 2.70 -6.28 19.96
CA ALA A 248 1.58 -6.98 20.58
C ALA A 248 1.17 -6.40 21.95
N GLU A 249 2.12 -5.83 22.70
CA GLU A 249 1.84 -5.21 24.01
C GLU A 249 1.08 -3.88 23.89
N VAL A 250 1.25 -3.15 22.80
CA VAL A 250 0.65 -1.81 22.62
C VAL A 250 -0.60 -1.83 21.74
N ILE A 251 -0.78 -2.84 20.88
CA ILE A 251 -1.95 -2.97 20.03
C ILE A 251 -3.03 -3.80 20.74
N ASP A 252 -4.21 -3.23 20.90
CA ASP A 252 -5.35 -3.89 21.53
C ASP A 252 -6.61 -3.76 20.66
N ALA A 253 -7.51 -4.74 20.78
CA ALA A 253 -8.70 -4.86 19.95
C ALA A 253 -9.68 -3.68 20.15
N GLU A 254 -9.79 -3.16 21.37
CA GLU A 254 -10.65 -2.02 21.70
C GLU A 254 -10.21 -0.76 20.92
N SER A 255 -8.92 -0.47 20.90
CA SER A 255 -8.36 0.68 20.19
C SER A 255 -8.56 0.65 18.67
N LEU A 256 -8.71 -0.54 18.09
CA LEU A 256 -8.97 -0.75 16.67
C LEU A 256 -10.46 -0.94 16.35
N SER A 257 -11.33 -0.92 17.37
CA SER A 257 -12.75 -1.27 17.25
C SER A 257 -12.95 -2.63 16.56
N LEU A 258 -12.18 -3.62 17.02
CA LEU A 258 -12.20 -5.00 16.54
C LEU A 258 -12.55 -5.96 17.71
N PRO A 259 -13.11 -7.14 17.43
CA PRO A 259 -13.50 -8.08 18.48
C PRO A 259 -12.30 -8.76 19.15
N ASP A 260 -11.27 -9.06 18.36
CA ASP A 260 -10.01 -9.67 18.80
C ASP A 260 -8.89 -9.24 17.86
N VAL A 261 -7.66 -9.22 18.35
CA VAL A 261 -6.47 -8.86 17.58
C VAL A 261 -5.29 -9.74 18.00
N THR A 262 -4.60 -10.26 16.99
CA THR A 262 -3.35 -10.99 17.13
C THR A 262 -2.25 -10.22 16.42
N VAL A 263 -1.02 -10.31 16.95
CA VAL A 263 0.17 -9.77 16.31
C VAL A 263 1.19 -10.88 16.18
N GLU A 264 1.68 -11.09 14.96
CA GLU A 264 2.68 -12.11 14.67
C GLU A 264 3.77 -11.57 13.75
N LYS A 265 4.96 -12.16 13.83
CA LYS A 265 6.03 -11.86 12.89
C LYS A 265 5.72 -12.52 11.55
N VAL A 266 5.87 -11.77 10.46
CA VAL A 266 5.76 -12.30 9.10
C VAL A 266 7.08 -12.15 8.36
N ASP A 267 7.44 -13.18 7.62
CA ASP A 267 8.54 -13.13 6.67
C ASP A 267 8.03 -12.45 5.41
N ALA A 268 8.15 -11.11 5.35
CA ALA A 268 7.71 -10.35 4.19
C ALA A 268 8.56 -10.68 2.95
N THR A 269 7.93 -10.65 1.78
CA THR A 269 8.56 -11.02 0.51
C THR A 269 9.31 -9.87 -0.17
N SER A 270 9.23 -8.64 0.33
CA SER A 270 9.69 -7.42 -0.37
C SER A 270 10.74 -6.60 0.41
N GLY A 271 11.79 -7.23 0.92
CA GLY A 271 12.85 -6.54 1.66
C GLY A 271 12.43 -5.91 2.99
N ARG A 272 11.20 -6.14 3.44
CA ARG A 272 10.63 -5.70 4.72
C ARG A 272 10.90 -6.73 5.83
N ASP A 273 12.18 -7.08 5.99
CA ASP A 273 12.62 -8.08 6.97
C ASP A 273 12.13 -7.70 8.38
N GLY A 274 11.45 -8.63 9.07
CA GLY A 274 10.97 -8.41 10.44
C GLY A 274 9.67 -7.62 10.57
N ALA A 275 8.83 -7.57 9.54
CA ALA A 275 7.50 -6.99 9.62
C ALA A 275 6.58 -7.75 10.61
N CYS A 276 5.60 -7.02 11.17
CA CYS A 276 4.59 -7.57 12.06
C CYS A 276 3.21 -7.52 11.41
N ARG A 277 2.50 -8.65 11.36
CA ARG A 277 1.10 -8.70 10.93
C ARG A 277 0.20 -8.52 12.13
N VAL A 278 -0.65 -7.51 12.08
CA VAL A 278 -1.78 -7.29 13.00
C VAL A 278 -3.01 -7.87 12.32
N ALA A 279 -3.67 -8.86 12.92
CA ALA A 279 -4.82 -9.52 12.32
C ALA A 279 -5.96 -9.65 13.34
N ALA A 280 -7.18 -9.30 12.91
CA ALA A 280 -8.41 -9.63 13.59
C ALA A 280 -9.03 -10.85 12.90
N PRO A 281 -8.81 -12.07 13.44
CA PRO A 281 -9.35 -13.26 12.85
C PRO A 281 -10.88 -13.26 12.94
N SER A 282 -11.52 -13.82 11.92
CA SER A 282 -12.95 -14.03 11.86
C SER A 282 -13.20 -15.44 11.33
N GLU A 283 -14.27 -16.10 11.81
CA GLU A 283 -14.72 -17.38 11.24
C GLU A 283 -15.13 -17.22 9.77
N ASP A 284 -15.64 -16.04 9.42
CA ASP A 284 -15.84 -15.64 8.03
C ASP A 284 -14.55 -15.01 7.50
N ILE A 285 -13.88 -15.71 6.58
CA ILE A 285 -12.64 -15.26 5.94
C ILE A 285 -12.80 -13.88 5.29
N TYR A 286 -14.01 -13.55 4.82
CA TYR A 286 -14.32 -12.27 4.18
C TYR A 286 -14.53 -11.12 5.16
N ALA A 287 -14.74 -11.45 6.43
CA ALA A 287 -14.81 -10.48 7.52
C ALA A 287 -13.51 -10.39 8.32
N SER A 288 -12.48 -11.16 7.95
CA SER A 288 -11.16 -10.98 8.53
C SER A 288 -10.58 -9.63 8.14
N TRP A 289 -9.84 -9.02 9.06
CA TRP A 289 -9.11 -7.79 8.82
C TRP A 289 -7.65 -8.02 9.17
N SER A 290 -6.74 -7.47 8.38
CA SER A 290 -5.32 -7.47 8.73
C SER A 290 -4.64 -6.20 8.25
N ALA A 291 -3.48 -5.92 8.86
CA ALA A 291 -2.52 -4.93 8.39
C ALA A 291 -1.10 -5.44 8.65
N THR A 292 -0.15 -5.06 7.81
CA THR A 292 1.28 -5.36 7.98
C THR A 292 2.03 -4.09 8.34
N VAL A 293 2.73 -4.13 9.46
CA VAL A 293 3.56 -3.05 9.98
C VAL A 293 5.01 -3.34 9.63
N SER A 294 5.66 -2.43 8.93
CA SER A 294 7.05 -2.58 8.52
C SER A 294 7.80 -1.27 8.56
N VAL A 295 9.10 -1.34 8.78
CA VAL A 295 9.99 -0.18 8.88
C VAL A 295 10.98 -0.21 7.73
N ILE A 296 11.20 0.94 7.11
CA ILE A 296 12.27 1.18 6.18
C ILE A 296 13.18 2.26 6.75
N ALA A 297 14.29 1.80 7.32
CA ALA A 297 15.39 2.64 7.78
C ALA A 297 15.87 3.58 6.65
N GLY A 298 15.98 4.88 6.91
CA GLY A 298 16.36 5.85 5.87
C GLY A 298 15.30 6.07 4.77
N GLY A 299 14.09 5.51 4.92
CA GLY A 299 13.05 5.49 3.89
C GLY A 299 12.37 6.84 3.61
N ALA A 300 12.58 7.87 4.43
CA ALA A 300 11.94 9.18 4.27
C ALA A 300 12.28 9.87 2.94
N VAL A 301 13.40 9.47 2.31
CA VAL A 301 13.82 9.95 0.98
C VAL A 301 12.76 9.78 -0.10
N ASN A 302 11.81 8.85 0.09
CA ASN A 302 10.78 8.53 -0.89
C ASN A 302 9.42 9.19 -0.60
N VAL A 303 9.28 9.96 0.48
CA VAL A 303 8.06 10.72 0.75
C VAL A 303 7.64 11.62 -0.43
N PRO A 304 8.55 12.32 -1.13
CA PRO A 304 8.19 13.07 -2.32
C PRO A 304 7.56 12.19 -3.42
N SER A 305 8.02 10.95 -3.60
CA SER A 305 7.45 10.02 -4.58
C SER A 305 6.07 9.52 -4.17
N ILE A 306 5.83 9.29 -2.87
CA ILE A 306 4.52 8.92 -2.33
C ILE A 306 3.50 10.05 -2.54
N ALA A 307 3.91 11.29 -2.25
CA ALA A 307 3.08 12.46 -2.51
C ALA A 307 2.77 12.63 -4.02
N ALA A 308 3.77 12.41 -4.89
CA ALA A 308 3.61 12.48 -6.34
C ALA A 308 2.69 11.39 -6.90
N ALA A 309 2.65 10.22 -6.27
CA ALA A 309 1.74 9.12 -6.59
C ALA A 309 0.29 9.37 -6.13
N GLY A 310 -0.04 10.58 -5.66
CA GLY A 310 -1.40 10.93 -5.24
C GLY A 310 -1.70 10.61 -3.77
N GLY A 311 -0.67 10.34 -2.95
CA GLY A 311 -0.83 10.15 -1.52
C GLY A 311 -1.56 11.32 -0.85
N GLN A 312 -2.61 11.02 -0.11
CA GLN A 312 -3.37 12.00 0.66
C GLN A 312 -2.67 12.24 1.99
N ARG A 313 -2.27 13.48 2.24
CA ARG A 313 -1.66 13.84 3.52
C ARG A 313 -2.63 13.58 4.66
N THR A 314 -2.16 12.96 5.72
CA THR A 314 -2.92 12.66 6.94
C THR A 314 -2.11 13.00 8.19
N ASP A 315 -2.78 13.17 9.32
CA ASP A 315 -2.16 13.52 10.59
C ASP A 315 -1.94 12.27 11.44
N VAL A 316 -0.68 12.00 11.78
CA VAL A 316 -0.28 10.93 12.70
C VAL A 316 0.56 11.56 13.81
N ALA A 317 0.11 11.42 15.06
CA ALA A 317 0.84 11.99 16.19
C ALA A 317 2.25 11.39 16.29
N GLY A 318 3.26 12.26 16.44
CA GLY A 318 4.67 11.89 16.49
C GLY A 318 5.37 11.79 15.13
N ALA A 319 4.63 11.87 14.02
CA ALA A 319 5.21 11.91 12.67
C ALA A 319 5.61 13.32 12.25
N ALA A 320 6.66 13.44 11.45
CA ALA A 320 6.97 14.67 10.72
C ALA A 320 5.97 14.87 9.56
N GLU A 321 5.63 13.77 8.87
CA GLU A 321 4.63 13.74 7.81
C GLU A 321 4.06 12.33 7.62
N ALA A 322 2.83 12.24 7.13
CA ALA A 322 2.20 10.96 6.82
C ALA A 322 1.28 11.08 5.61
N TYR A 323 1.16 9.99 4.86
CA TYR A 323 0.40 9.90 3.61
C TYR A 323 -0.39 8.59 3.56
N TRP A 324 -1.66 8.69 3.22
CA TRP A 324 -2.52 7.57 2.84
C TRP A 324 -2.51 7.41 1.33
N VAL A 325 -2.06 6.28 0.82
CA VAL A 325 -1.84 6.08 -0.62
C VAL A 325 -2.31 4.70 -1.05
N SER A 326 -2.95 4.63 -2.22
CA SER A 326 -3.44 3.37 -2.79
C SER A 326 -2.29 2.55 -3.37
N TRP A 327 -2.23 1.27 -3.04
CA TRP A 327 -1.28 0.30 -3.57
C TRP A 327 -1.97 -0.56 -4.62
N HIS A 328 -1.56 -0.44 -5.88
CA HIS A 328 -2.24 -1.12 -6.98
C HIS A 328 -1.93 -2.63 -6.99
N ASP A 329 -2.97 -3.45 -7.05
CA ASP A 329 -2.82 -4.91 -7.13
C ASP A 329 -2.48 -5.41 -8.56
N GLY A 330 -2.58 -4.54 -9.56
CA GLY A 330 -2.27 -4.85 -10.96
C GLY A 330 -3.29 -5.75 -11.67
N ILE A 331 -4.41 -6.13 -11.04
CA ILE A 331 -5.36 -7.13 -11.55
C ILE A 331 -6.74 -6.51 -11.80
N ASP A 332 -7.40 -5.97 -10.78
CA ASP A 332 -8.82 -5.57 -10.85
C ASP A 332 -9.04 -4.06 -10.72
N GLY A 333 -7.98 -3.27 -10.54
CA GLY A 333 -8.13 -1.88 -10.07
C GLY A 333 -8.49 -1.79 -8.59
N GLY A 334 -8.67 -2.94 -7.93
CA GLY A 334 -8.57 -3.06 -6.49
C GLY A 334 -7.15 -2.71 -6.02
N GLY A 335 -7.05 -2.38 -4.74
CA GLY A 335 -5.76 -2.02 -4.17
C GLY A 335 -5.75 -2.26 -2.69
N SER A 336 -4.57 -2.58 -2.18
CA SER A 336 -4.28 -2.40 -0.76
C SER A 336 -4.16 -0.90 -0.51
N GLU A 337 -4.27 -0.46 0.73
CA GLU A 337 -4.01 0.94 1.08
C GLU A 337 -2.86 0.98 2.08
N VAL A 338 -1.95 1.93 1.91
CA VAL A 338 -0.76 2.06 2.75
C VAL A 338 -0.78 3.40 3.45
N LEU A 339 -0.65 3.37 4.78
CA LEU A 339 -0.28 4.53 5.55
C LEU A 339 1.24 4.58 5.65
N ALA A 340 1.85 5.53 4.96
CA ALA A 340 3.28 5.81 5.03
C ALA A 340 3.54 6.96 6.01
N VAL A 341 4.33 6.72 7.05
CA VAL A 341 4.58 7.65 8.15
C VAL A 341 6.08 7.88 8.29
N SER A 342 6.51 9.14 8.24
CA SER A 342 7.92 9.55 8.27
C SER A 342 8.22 10.39 9.51
N ASP A 343 9.38 10.17 10.12
CA ASP A 343 9.97 11.06 11.13
C ASP A 343 10.92 12.11 10.51
N GLY A 344 11.06 12.11 9.19
CA GLY A 344 12.00 12.93 8.42
C GLY A 344 13.25 12.18 7.96
N GLU A 345 13.50 10.98 8.50
CA GLU A 345 14.66 10.14 8.13
C GLU A 345 14.23 8.71 7.76
N ASN A 346 13.37 8.11 8.58
CA ASN A 346 12.85 6.76 8.44
C ASN A 346 11.42 6.76 7.90
N LEU A 347 10.95 5.58 7.47
CA LEU A 347 9.58 5.39 7.03
C LEU A 347 8.96 4.16 7.71
N LEU A 348 7.82 4.35 8.35
CA LEU A 348 6.94 3.29 8.85
C LEU A 348 5.82 3.10 7.83
N LEU A 349 5.60 1.88 7.39
CA LEU A 349 4.49 1.50 6.52
C LEU A 349 3.50 0.65 7.30
N VAL A 350 2.22 1.04 7.29
CA VAL A 350 1.10 0.21 7.71
C VAL A 350 0.28 -0.12 6.46
N ASP A 351 0.50 -1.33 5.96
CA ASP A 351 -0.11 -1.86 4.72
C ASP A 351 -1.39 -2.62 5.07
N VAL A 352 -2.53 -2.10 4.63
CA VAL A 352 -3.83 -2.71 4.80
C VAL A 352 -4.19 -3.42 3.49
N PRO A 353 -4.07 -4.76 3.41
CA PRO A 353 -4.45 -5.49 2.21
C PRO A 353 -5.91 -5.22 1.86
N PHE A 354 -6.24 -5.40 0.58
CA PHE A 354 -7.63 -5.36 0.14
C PHE A 354 -8.49 -6.33 0.97
N ASN A 355 -9.33 -5.76 1.83
CA ASN A 355 -10.28 -6.50 2.66
C ASN A 355 -11.68 -6.31 2.07
N LEU A 356 -12.51 -7.35 2.13
CA LEU A 356 -13.91 -7.28 1.67
C LEU A 356 -14.84 -6.57 2.68
N LEU A 357 -14.29 -6.04 3.75
CA LEU A 357 -15.02 -5.24 4.72
C LEU A 357 -15.45 -3.89 4.12
N PRO A 358 -16.56 -3.29 4.61
CA PRO A 358 -16.97 -1.97 4.16
C PRO A 358 -15.85 -0.94 4.42
N ALA A 359 -15.52 -0.16 3.39
CA ALA A 359 -14.37 0.77 3.28
C ALA A 359 -14.30 1.94 4.28
N GLY A 360 -14.90 1.84 5.47
CA GLY A 360 -15.08 2.94 6.42
C GLY A 360 -14.14 2.98 7.61
N GLY A 361 -13.14 2.09 7.73
CA GLY A 361 -12.37 1.93 8.97
C GLY A 361 -10.86 1.74 8.83
N ASP A 362 -10.33 1.64 7.61
CA ASP A 362 -8.93 1.24 7.42
C ASP A 362 -7.94 2.35 7.77
N LEU A 363 -8.15 3.58 7.26
CA LEU A 363 -7.30 4.71 7.61
C LEU A 363 -7.30 5.00 9.13
N PRO A 364 -8.45 5.07 9.85
CA PRO A 364 -8.46 5.21 11.31
C PRO A 364 -7.68 4.11 12.04
N ARG A 365 -7.85 2.83 11.66
CA ARG A 365 -7.11 1.72 12.28
C ARG A 365 -5.62 1.78 12.00
N ALA A 366 -5.23 2.03 10.75
CA ALA A 366 -3.84 2.19 10.35
C ALA A 366 -3.19 3.36 11.10
N THR A 367 -3.92 4.46 11.29
CA THR A 367 -3.48 5.63 12.05
C THR A 367 -3.26 5.27 13.53
N THR A 368 -4.21 4.57 14.16
CA THR A 368 -4.07 4.09 15.54
C THR A 368 -2.87 3.16 15.69
N ILE A 369 -2.65 2.23 14.75
CA ILE A 369 -1.48 1.35 14.73
C ILE A 369 -0.20 2.18 14.67
N ALA A 370 -0.10 3.12 13.72
CA ALA A 370 1.08 3.96 13.59
C ALA A 370 1.37 4.79 14.84
N GLN A 371 0.36 5.40 15.45
CA GLN A 371 0.50 6.19 16.69
C GLN A 371 1.00 5.35 17.87
N LYS A 372 0.62 4.08 17.95
CA LYS A 372 1.06 3.16 19.01
C LYS A 372 2.45 2.57 18.74
N VAL A 373 2.80 2.36 17.47
CA VAL A 373 4.08 1.74 17.08
C VAL A 373 5.22 2.76 17.03
N LEU A 374 5.00 3.99 16.56
CA LEU A 374 6.05 5.01 16.43
C LEU A 374 6.90 5.22 17.70
N PRO A 375 6.33 5.28 18.93
CA PRO A 375 7.12 5.44 20.15
C PRO A 375 8.00 4.23 20.52
N LEU A 376 7.86 3.10 19.83
CA LEU A 376 8.66 1.88 20.04
C LEU A 376 9.91 1.83 19.18
N LEU A 377 9.97 2.64 18.12
CA LEU A 377 11.06 2.74 17.13
C LEU A 377 12.07 3.79 17.57
#